data_AF-A0A2E6HAE4-F1
#
_entry.id   AF-A0A2E6HAE4-F1
#
_cell.length_a   1.000
_cell.length_b   1.000
_cell.length_c   1.000
_cell.angle_alpha   90.00
_cell.angle_beta   90.00
_cell.angle_gamma   90.00
#
_symmetry.space_group_name_H-M   'P 1'
#
loop_
_entity.id
_entity.type
_entity.pdbx_description
1 polymer ?
#
loop_
_entity_poly.entity_id
_entity_poly.type
_entity_poly.pdbx_seq_one_letter_code
_entity_poly.pdbx_strand_id
1 'polypeptide(L)'
;MKISLFTIATVLVYLGWFTSAANAGSMDFEKVDIKNFTVDYRSGMGTASFEQLSTKVGDFSLNFTDYQVDIKKENEKILFSKEDTSLLVEKIQGSVLDSISVLALDNASLFIDPEVALKFYMDGGEFELGDGIQSFGQMSLECKSERNRNGDVMSFLRPCFQLGKLSIPYLNIDELSKGTLAEAFPVSEIEGVDYSEEIKKIKGPDVLKDINFMVYKNRYTLSLKTKFIVNLKLKMEGKAEYQPEQNRVIISVEKAKVGWFSVRKKVLKEIQKAGIKNVQVFGYNIIINL
;
A
#
# COMPACT_ATOMS: atom_id res chain seq x y z
N MET A 1 -5.32 14.94 1.70
CA MET A 1 -6.51 14.37 1.05
C MET A 1 -6.31 12.84 0.97
N LYS A 2 -6.89 12.10 1.94
CA LYS A 2 -6.51 10.85 2.69
C LYS A 2 -6.28 9.49 1.95
N ILE A 3 -5.04 9.07 1.69
CA ILE A 3 -4.70 7.71 1.19
C ILE A 3 -4.58 6.70 2.34
N SER A 4 -5.29 5.58 2.22
CA SER A 4 -4.85 4.32 2.85
C SER A 4 -5.52 3.09 2.21
N LEU A 5 -4.83 1.95 2.18
CA LEU A 5 -5.40 0.62 1.88
C LEU A 5 -6.54 0.21 2.84
N PHE A 6 -6.82 1.01 3.88
CA PHE A 6 -7.71 0.67 4.99
C PHE A 6 -9.17 1.00 4.74
N THR A 7 -9.47 1.70 3.63
CA THR A 7 -10.85 2.04 3.28
C THR A 7 -11.74 0.81 3.24
N ILE A 8 -11.25 -0.35 2.81
CA ILE A 8 -12.10 -1.55 2.71
C ILE A 8 -12.38 -2.14 4.09
N ALA A 9 -11.43 -2.13 5.03
CA ALA A 9 -11.68 -2.56 6.41
C ALA A 9 -12.63 -1.60 7.14
N THR A 10 -12.46 -0.28 6.98
CA THR A 10 -13.38 0.71 7.58
C THR A 10 -14.78 0.58 6.97
N VAL A 11 -14.88 0.37 5.66
CA VAL A 11 -16.13 0.11 4.93
C VAL A 11 -16.84 -1.16 5.41
N LEU A 12 -16.12 -2.28 5.57
CA LEU A 12 -16.70 -3.55 6.00
C LEU A 12 -17.22 -3.47 7.44
N VAL A 13 -16.61 -2.62 8.27
CA VAL A 13 -17.12 -2.32 9.60
C VAL A 13 -18.32 -1.36 9.56
N TYR A 14 -18.34 -0.38 8.64
CA TYR A 14 -19.53 0.46 8.39
C TYR A 14 -20.72 -0.34 7.80
N LEU A 15 -20.47 -1.41 7.05
CA LEU A 15 -21.50 -2.28 6.45
C LEU A 15 -22.29 -3.08 7.50
N GLY A 16 -21.76 -3.25 8.71
CA GLY A 16 -22.44 -3.95 9.79
C GLY A 16 -23.58 -3.17 10.47
N TRP A 17 -23.79 -1.89 10.14
CA TRP A 17 -24.38 -0.91 11.06
C TRP A 17 -25.47 0.01 10.49
N PHE A 18 -26.40 -0.52 9.69
CA PHE A 18 -27.61 0.23 9.32
C PHE A 18 -28.89 -0.28 10.00
N THR A 19 -29.00 -0.06 11.32
CA THR A 19 -30.30 0.18 11.98
C THR A 19 -30.13 1.06 13.22
N SER A 20 -29.79 2.35 13.06
CA SER A 20 -30.34 3.46 13.88
C SER A 20 -29.51 4.73 13.72
N ALA A 21 -30.14 5.77 13.19
CA ALA A 21 -29.61 7.13 13.20
C ALA A 21 -29.53 7.65 14.66
N ALA A 22 -28.31 7.77 15.19
CA ALA A 22 -28.03 8.53 16.40
C ALA A 22 -26.70 9.27 16.23
N ASN A 23 -26.67 10.51 16.74
CA ASN A 23 -25.62 11.51 16.60
C ASN A 23 -24.19 10.95 16.52
N ALA A 24 -23.48 11.34 15.45
CA ALA A 24 -22.11 10.94 15.13
C ALA A 24 -21.10 11.49 16.14
N GLY A 25 -20.97 10.83 17.29
CA GLY A 25 -19.69 10.76 18.00
C GLY A 25 -18.67 10.01 17.13
N SER A 26 -17.40 10.38 17.19
CA SER A 26 -16.34 9.59 16.56
C SER A 26 -16.35 8.19 17.20
N MET A 27 -16.69 7.17 16.41
CA MET A 27 -16.56 5.79 16.84
C MET A 27 -15.07 5.42 16.78
N ASP A 28 -14.46 5.23 17.95
CA ASP A 28 -13.09 4.77 18.07
C ASP A 28 -13.09 3.23 18.07
N PHE A 29 -12.50 2.64 17.04
CA PHE A 29 -12.29 1.20 16.97
C PHE A 29 -11.15 0.81 17.90
N GLU A 30 -11.43 -0.01 18.90
CA GLU A 30 -10.40 -0.49 19.83
C GLU A 30 -9.57 -1.61 19.19
N LYS A 31 -10.22 -2.55 18.49
CA LYS A 31 -9.59 -3.67 17.79
C LYS A 31 -10.34 -4.03 16.53
N VAL A 32 -9.62 -4.44 15.50
CA VAL A 32 -10.18 -4.97 14.25
C VAL A 32 -9.38 -6.22 13.87
N ASP A 33 -10.06 -7.33 13.66
CA ASP A 33 -9.49 -8.58 13.15
C ASP A 33 -10.34 -9.05 11.95
N ILE A 34 -9.72 -9.13 10.78
CA ILE A 34 -10.31 -9.59 9.53
C ILE A 34 -9.51 -10.78 9.04
N LYS A 35 -10.18 -11.88 8.71
CA LYS A 35 -9.56 -13.10 8.18
C LYS A 35 -10.10 -13.47 6.81
N ASN A 36 -9.20 -13.99 5.98
CA ASN A 36 -9.46 -14.53 4.66
C ASN A 36 -10.29 -13.56 3.79
N PHE A 37 -9.93 -12.30 3.86
CA PHE A 37 -10.52 -11.21 3.10
C PHE A 37 -10.01 -11.24 1.66
N THR A 38 -10.94 -11.25 0.72
CA THR A 38 -10.67 -11.27 -0.72
C THR A 38 -11.33 -10.06 -1.37
N VAL A 39 -10.64 -9.44 -2.33
CA VAL A 39 -11.17 -8.34 -3.14
C VAL A 39 -10.89 -8.67 -4.59
N ASP A 40 -11.87 -8.48 -5.45
CA ASP A 40 -11.66 -8.39 -6.89
C ASP A 40 -12.41 -7.16 -7.39
N TYR A 41 -11.69 -6.08 -7.64
CA TYR A 41 -12.21 -4.81 -8.13
C TYR A 41 -11.54 -4.45 -9.44
N ARG A 42 -12.34 -4.35 -10.50
CA ARG A 42 -11.88 -4.08 -11.87
C ARG A 42 -12.82 -3.11 -12.56
N SER A 43 -12.24 -2.07 -13.15
CA SER A 43 -12.95 -1.12 -14.02
C SER A 43 -14.19 -0.49 -13.36
N GLY A 44 -14.11 -0.22 -12.05
CA GLY A 44 -15.20 0.41 -11.30
C GLY A 44 -16.25 -0.53 -10.75
N MET A 45 -16.10 -1.85 -10.89
CA MET A 45 -17.01 -2.84 -10.29
C MET A 45 -16.21 -3.97 -9.65
N GLY A 46 -16.82 -4.70 -8.73
CA GLY A 46 -16.12 -5.79 -8.08
C GLY A 46 -16.88 -6.45 -6.95
N THR A 47 -16.19 -7.29 -6.21
CA THR A 47 -16.68 -7.90 -4.98
C THR A 47 -15.62 -7.84 -3.90
N ALA A 48 -16.07 -7.80 -2.65
CA ALA A 48 -15.24 -8.06 -1.48
C ALA A 48 -15.92 -9.13 -0.64
N SER A 49 -15.14 -10.06 -0.10
CA SER A 49 -15.64 -11.08 0.83
C SER A 49 -14.67 -11.29 1.98
N PHE A 50 -15.15 -11.78 3.11
CA PHE A 50 -14.33 -12.19 4.24
C PHE A 50 -14.99 -13.35 4.99
N GLU A 51 -14.16 -14.24 5.54
CA GLU A 51 -14.64 -15.35 6.38
C GLU A 51 -15.04 -14.84 7.76
N GLN A 52 -14.22 -13.95 8.34
CA GLN A 52 -14.46 -13.42 9.68
C GLN A 52 -14.09 -11.95 9.76
N LEU A 53 -14.96 -11.15 10.36
CA LEU A 53 -14.67 -9.80 10.84
C LEU A 53 -15.09 -9.72 12.31
N SER A 54 -14.13 -9.43 13.18
CA SER A 54 -14.35 -9.16 14.60
C SER A 54 -13.86 -7.75 14.92
N THR A 55 -14.70 -6.93 15.53
CA THR A 55 -14.28 -5.59 15.97
C THR A 55 -14.92 -5.20 17.30
N LYS A 56 -14.23 -4.33 18.04
CA LYS A 56 -14.72 -3.76 19.30
C LYS A 56 -14.87 -2.24 19.15
N VAL A 57 -16.07 -1.74 19.47
CA VAL A 57 -16.45 -0.32 19.40
C VAL A 57 -17.05 0.08 20.74
N GLY A 58 -16.26 0.79 21.56
CA GLY A 58 -16.62 1.01 22.97
C GLY A 58 -16.91 -0.31 23.68
N ASP A 59 -18.07 -0.43 24.32
CA ASP A 59 -18.47 -1.65 25.04
C ASP A 59 -19.04 -2.75 24.13
N PHE A 60 -19.20 -2.49 22.82
CA PHE A 60 -19.81 -3.43 21.88
C PHE A 60 -18.76 -4.27 21.16
N SER A 61 -19.04 -5.57 21.02
CA SER A 61 -18.29 -6.49 20.17
C SER A 61 -19.14 -6.91 18.99
N LEU A 62 -18.63 -6.71 17.79
CA LEU A 62 -19.28 -7.05 16.53
C LEU A 62 -18.53 -8.22 15.90
N ASN A 63 -19.27 -9.25 15.50
CA ASN A 63 -18.72 -10.43 14.83
C ASN A 63 -19.57 -10.75 13.61
N PHE A 64 -18.94 -10.77 12.44
CA PHE A 64 -19.54 -11.15 11.18
C PHE A 64 -18.80 -12.36 10.61
N THR A 65 -19.53 -13.28 10.02
CA THR A 65 -19.01 -14.47 9.36
C THR A 65 -19.54 -14.58 7.94
N ASP A 66 -18.71 -15.07 7.03
CA ASP A 66 -19.07 -15.38 5.64
C ASP A 66 -19.86 -14.26 4.95
N TYR A 67 -19.26 -13.08 4.90
CA TYR A 67 -19.90 -11.89 4.34
C TYR A 67 -19.27 -11.53 3.00
N GLN A 68 -20.12 -11.24 2.02
CA GLN A 68 -19.75 -10.77 0.69
C GLN A 68 -20.56 -9.51 0.34
N VAL A 69 -19.90 -8.55 -0.28
CA VAL A 69 -20.51 -7.32 -0.82
C VAL A 69 -20.05 -7.06 -2.23
N ASP A 70 -20.97 -6.51 -3.03
CA ASP A 70 -20.65 -5.96 -4.33
C ASP A 70 -20.08 -4.55 -4.17
N ILE A 71 -19.10 -4.21 -5.01
CA ILE A 71 -18.45 -2.90 -5.06
C ILE A 71 -18.80 -2.27 -6.40
N LYS A 72 -19.28 -1.03 -6.38
CA LYS A 72 -19.55 -0.26 -7.60
C LYS A 72 -19.11 1.19 -7.45
N LYS A 73 -18.38 1.71 -8.44
CA LYS A 73 -17.98 3.11 -8.52
C LYS A 73 -19.03 3.90 -9.30
N GLU A 74 -19.62 4.91 -8.67
CA GLU A 74 -20.61 5.80 -9.26
C GLU A 74 -20.26 7.26 -8.97
N ASN A 75 -19.97 8.07 -9.98
CA ASN A 75 -19.75 9.52 -9.83
C ASN A 75 -18.76 9.89 -8.70
N GLU A 76 -17.58 9.26 -8.67
CA GLU A 76 -16.55 9.42 -7.62
C GLU A 76 -16.96 8.93 -6.22
N LYS A 77 -18.05 8.16 -6.13
CA LYS A 77 -18.49 7.47 -4.92
C LYS A 77 -18.30 5.97 -5.08
N ILE A 78 -18.15 5.28 -3.96
CA ILE A 78 -18.06 3.83 -3.94
C ILE A 78 -19.25 3.30 -3.17
N LEU A 79 -20.10 2.57 -3.88
CA LEU A 79 -21.25 1.87 -3.35
C LEU A 79 -20.82 0.45 -3.00
N PHE A 80 -21.03 0.08 -1.75
CA PHE A 80 -20.96 -1.30 -1.29
C PHE A 80 -22.40 -1.79 -1.08
N SER A 81 -22.80 -2.88 -1.71
CA SER A 81 -24.18 -3.35 -1.64
C SER A 81 -24.28 -4.86 -1.44
N LYS A 82 -25.31 -5.28 -0.72
CA LYS A 82 -25.72 -6.68 -0.54
C LYS A 82 -27.22 -6.71 -0.27
N GLU A 83 -28.00 -7.35 -1.15
CA GLU A 83 -29.45 -7.58 -1.07
C GLU A 83 -30.25 -6.38 -0.52
N ASP A 84 -30.34 -6.26 0.81
CA ASP A 84 -31.16 -5.27 1.52
C ASP A 84 -30.35 -4.11 2.13
N THR A 85 -29.03 -4.12 1.96
CA THR A 85 -28.10 -3.17 2.56
C THR A 85 -27.23 -2.50 1.51
N SER A 86 -27.07 -1.20 1.64
CA SER A 86 -26.17 -0.43 0.80
C SER A 86 -25.44 0.62 1.64
N LEU A 87 -24.12 0.62 1.55
CA LEU A 87 -23.27 1.66 2.09
C LEU A 87 -22.70 2.46 0.93
N LEU A 88 -23.16 3.69 0.77
CA LEU A 88 -22.57 4.64 -0.14
C LEU A 88 -21.46 5.40 0.60
N VAL A 89 -20.23 5.24 0.17
CA VAL A 89 -19.13 6.06 0.67
C VAL A 89 -18.93 7.24 -0.26
N GLU A 90 -19.45 8.39 0.18
CA GLU A 90 -19.27 9.65 -0.52
C GLU A 90 -17.86 10.18 -0.26
N LYS A 91 -17.05 10.34 -1.32
CA LYS A 91 -15.70 10.90 -1.26
C LYS A 91 -14.84 10.30 -0.15
N ILE A 92 -14.28 9.12 -0.40
CA ILE A 92 -13.05 8.75 0.29
C ILE A 92 -11.96 9.65 -0.30
N GLN A 93 -11.79 10.86 0.24
CA GLN A 93 -10.70 11.73 -0.17
C GLN A 93 -9.41 10.92 -0.13
N GLY A 94 -8.76 10.68 -1.29
CA GLY A 94 -7.53 9.89 -1.38
C GLY A 94 -7.70 8.37 -1.49
N SER A 95 -8.90 7.86 -1.77
CA SER A 95 -9.14 6.42 -1.95
C SER A 95 -8.12 5.77 -2.90
N VAL A 96 -7.55 4.64 -2.48
CA VAL A 96 -6.75 3.80 -3.38
C VAL A 96 -7.62 3.38 -4.57
N LEU A 97 -8.90 3.05 -4.31
CA LEU A 97 -9.91 2.66 -5.32
C LEU A 97 -10.24 3.77 -6.34
N ASP A 98 -9.94 5.04 -6.04
CA ASP A 98 -10.13 6.14 -6.99
C ASP A 98 -8.99 6.27 -7.98
N SER A 99 -7.80 5.79 -7.60
CA SER A 99 -6.56 5.92 -8.36
C SER A 99 -6.13 4.63 -9.04
N ILE A 100 -6.82 3.52 -8.76
CA ILE A 100 -6.55 2.21 -9.36
C ILE A 100 -7.78 1.78 -10.17
N SER A 101 -7.54 1.23 -11.36
CA SER A 101 -8.59 0.58 -12.13
C SER A 101 -8.73 -0.90 -11.77
N VAL A 102 -7.64 -1.51 -11.26
CA VAL A 102 -7.58 -2.92 -10.84
C VAL A 102 -6.99 -3.02 -9.43
N LEU A 103 -7.68 -3.77 -8.58
CA LEU A 103 -7.21 -4.26 -7.29
C LEU A 103 -7.79 -5.65 -7.04
N ALA A 104 -6.93 -6.65 -7.03
CA ALA A 104 -7.25 -7.98 -6.56
C ALA A 104 -6.39 -8.30 -5.32
N LEU A 105 -7.02 -8.80 -4.26
CA LEU A 105 -6.35 -9.23 -3.04
C LEU A 105 -6.82 -10.64 -2.72
N ASP A 106 -5.89 -11.58 -2.58
CA ASP A 106 -6.19 -12.98 -2.30
C ASP A 106 -5.85 -13.33 -0.85
N ASN A 107 -6.84 -13.84 -0.14
CA ASN A 107 -6.69 -14.38 1.21
C ASN A 107 -5.96 -13.45 2.19
N ALA A 108 -6.33 -12.17 2.19
CA ALA A 108 -5.76 -11.17 3.06
C ALA A 108 -6.28 -11.31 4.51
N SER A 109 -5.43 -11.04 5.48
CA SER A 109 -5.80 -10.96 6.89
C SER A 109 -5.24 -9.69 7.49
N LEU A 110 -6.05 -9.02 8.30
CA LEU A 110 -5.74 -7.73 8.89
C LEU A 110 -6.06 -7.76 10.38
N PHE A 111 -5.05 -7.51 11.20
CA PHE A 111 -5.21 -7.29 12.63
C PHE A 111 -4.73 -5.88 12.98
N ILE A 112 -5.59 -5.11 13.61
CA ILE A 112 -5.31 -3.76 14.12
C ILE A 112 -5.61 -3.74 15.61
N ASP A 113 -4.58 -3.43 16.38
CA ASP A 113 -4.63 -2.94 17.75
C ASP A 113 -3.96 -1.55 17.71
N PRO A 114 -4.73 -0.45 17.64
CA PRO A 114 -4.21 0.89 17.35
C PRO A 114 -3.09 1.33 18.30
N GLU A 115 -3.10 0.84 19.53
CA GLU A 115 -2.08 1.17 20.53
C GLU A 115 -0.83 0.29 20.43
N VAL A 116 -0.95 -0.94 19.91
CA VAL A 116 0.09 -1.96 20.03
C VAL A 116 0.66 -2.38 18.68
N ALA A 117 -0.19 -2.78 17.74
CA ALA A 117 0.26 -3.46 16.53
C ALA A 117 -0.70 -3.34 15.35
N LEU A 118 -0.12 -3.34 14.15
CA LEU A 118 -0.82 -3.57 12.90
C LEU A 118 -0.13 -4.74 12.22
N LYS A 119 -0.91 -5.78 11.89
CA LYS A 119 -0.43 -6.92 11.11
C LYS A 119 -1.33 -7.07 9.90
N PHE A 120 -0.72 -7.15 8.74
CA PHE A 120 -1.42 -7.42 7.50
C PHE A 120 -0.65 -8.51 6.76
N TYR A 121 -1.38 -9.51 6.29
CA TYR A 121 -0.88 -10.62 5.49
C TYR A 121 -1.78 -10.79 4.28
N MET A 122 -1.23 -11.24 3.15
CA MET A 122 -2.01 -11.74 2.02
C MET A 122 -1.20 -12.74 1.23
N ASP A 123 -1.86 -13.64 0.52
CA ASP A 123 -1.21 -14.70 -0.26
C ASP A 123 -0.81 -14.26 -1.67
N GLY A 124 -1.55 -13.29 -2.20
CA GLY A 124 -1.31 -12.75 -3.52
C GLY A 124 -2.17 -11.52 -3.76
N GLY A 125 -1.91 -10.87 -4.88
CA GLY A 125 -2.79 -9.85 -5.40
C GLY A 125 -2.28 -9.22 -6.67
N GLU A 126 -3.13 -8.39 -7.24
CA GLU A 126 -2.87 -7.62 -8.44
C GLU A 126 -3.22 -6.16 -8.18
N PHE A 127 -2.43 -5.25 -8.72
CA PHE A 127 -2.74 -3.83 -8.68
C PHE A 127 -2.25 -3.13 -9.94
N GLU A 128 -3.02 -2.14 -10.38
CA GLU A 128 -2.57 -1.26 -11.45
C GLU A 128 -1.60 -0.21 -10.91
N LEU A 129 -0.45 -0.07 -11.55
CA LEU A 129 0.51 1.00 -11.29
C LEU A 129 1.13 1.48 -12.59
N GLY A 130 0.97 2.76 -12.89
CA GLY A 130 1.44 3.33 -14.15
C GLY A 130 0.64 2.75 -15.32
N ASP A 131 1.34 2.12 -16.26
CA ASP A 131 0.75 1.65 -17.52
C ASP A 131 0.39 0.15 -17.52
N GLY A 132 0.55 -0.57 -16.39
CA GLY A 132 0.31 -2.01 -16.33
C GLY A 132 -0.17 -2.55 -14.98
N ILE A 133 -0.59 -3.82 -15.01
CA ILE A 133 -1.10 -4.57 -13.84
C ILE A 133 0.03 -5.42 -13.26
N GLN A 134 0.47 -5.07 -12.05
CA GLN A 134 1.51 -5.81 -11.37
C GLN A 134 0.88 -6.89 -10.50
N SER A 135 1.49 -8.07 -10.43
CA SER A 135 1.07 -9.12 -9.51
C SER A 135 2.16 -9.40 -8.50
N PHE A 136 1.77 -9.69 -7.26
CA PHE A 136 2.70 -10.02 -6.20
C PHE A 136 2.22 -11.29 -5.48
N GLY A 137 3.16 -11.99 -4.87
CA GLY A 137 2.86 -13.17 -4.05
C GLY A 137 2.48 -12.79 -2.64
N GLN A 138 2.99 -13.58 -1.70
CA GLN A 138 2.73 -13.31 -0.29
C GLN A 138 3.23 -11.92 0.10
N MET A 139 2.41 -11.11 0.74
CA MET A 139 2.86 -9.85 1.36
C MET A 139 2.64 -9.92 2.86
N SER A 140 3.60 -9.43 3.63
CA SER A 140 3.45 -9.24 5.06
C SER A 140 3.85 -7.83 5.46
N LEU A 141 3.02 -7.19 6.27
CA LEU A 141 3.28 -5.92 6.93
C LEU A 141 3.07 -6.13 8.43
N GLU A 142 4.10 -5.85 9.21
CA GLU A 142 4.04 -5.86 10.66
C GLU A 142 4.53 -4.52 11.18
N CYS A 143 3.70 -3.85 11.97
CA CYS A 143 4.01 -2.62 12.65
C CYS A 143 3.80 -2.78 14.14
N LYS A 144 4.70 -2.24 14.96
CA LYS A 144 4.62 -2.29 16.43
C LYS A 144 4.87 -0.91 17.02
N SER A 145 4.21 -0.63 18.15
CA SER A 145 4.54 0.51 18.98
C SER A 145 5.21 0.06 20.27
N GLU A 146 6.21 0.82 20.73
CA GLU A 146 6.82 0.65 22.06
C GLU A 146 6.03 1.39 23.16
N ARG A 147 5.00 2.18 22.81
CA ARG A 147 4.26 3.04 23.77
C ARG A 147 2.75 2.92 23.55
N ASN A 148 2.00 2.65 24.61
CA ASN A 148 0.53 2.81 24.63
C ASN A 148 0.17 4.28 24.34
N ARG A 149 -0.86 4.52 23.54
CA ARG A 149 -1.11 5.86 22.96
C ARG A 149 -2.60 6.22 22.91
N ASN A 150 -2.85 7.50 23.18
CA ASN A 150 -4.17 8.15 23.23
C ASN A 150 -4.88 8.15 21.87
N GLY A 151 -5.76 7.16 21.63
CA GLY A 151 -7.10 7.29 21.02
C GLY A 151 -7.30 7.96 19.64
N ASP A 152 -6.27 8.39 18.91
CA ASP A 152 -6.46 9.01 17.59
C ASP A 152 -6.81 7.94 16.54
N VAL A 153 -7.95 8.05 15.85
CA VAL A 153 -8.45 7.10 14.83
C VAL A 153 -7.47 6.92 13.67
N MET A 154 -6.63 7.91 13.34
CA MET A 154 -5.58 7.78 12.31
C MET A 154 -4.22 7.33 12.88
N SER A 155 -4.17 6.96 14.17
CA SER A 155 -2.94 6.52 14.84
C SER A 155 -2.44 5.15 14.38
N PHE A 156 -3.26 4.35 13.71
CA PHE A 156 -2.91 2.97 13.34
C PHE A 156 -1.70 2.87 12.38
N LEU A 157 -1.39 3.91 11.59
CA LEU A 157 -0.17 3.96 10.77
C LEU A 157 1.07 4.39 11.57
N ARG A 158 0.90 5.07 12.71
CA ARG A 158 2.02 5.56 13.54
C ARG A 158 2.96 4.42 14.00
N PRO A 159 2.48 3.23 14.41
CA PRO A 159 3.33 2.06 14.65
C PRO A 159 4.29 1.77 13.51
N CYS A 160 3.87 1.95 12.25
CA CYS A 160 4.70 1.65 11.08
C CYS A 160 5.89 2.60 10.92
N PHE A 161 5.83 3.80 11.51
CA PHE A 161 6.96 4.75 11.54
C PHE A 161 7.89 4.53 12.73
N GLN A 162 7.44 3.79 13.75
CA GLN A 162 8.28 3.42 14.89
C GLN A 162 9.03 2.11 14.65
N LEU A 163 8.29 1.03 14.39
CA LEU A 163 8.80 -0.31 14.13
C LEU A 163 7.94 -0.94 13.04
N GLY A 164 8.25 -0.66 11.78
CA GLY A 164 7.54 -1.20 10.62
C GLY A 164 8.40 -2.20 9.87
N LYS A 165 7.80 -3.29 9.38
CA LYS A 165 8.43 -4.26 8.49
C LYS A 165 7.42 -4.67 7.42
N LEU A 166 7.73 -4.36 6.17
CA LEU A 166 7.05 -4.84 4.98
C LEU A 166 7.96 -5.82 4.24
N SER A 167 7.42 -6.96 3.85
CA SER A 167 8.10 -7.97 3.05
C SER A 167 7.21 -8.44 1.91
N ILE A 168 7.75 -8.39 0.69
CA ILE A 168 7.14 -8.92 -0.54
C ILE A 168 8.22 -9.77 -1.24
N PRO A 169 8.12 -11.10 -1.24
CA PRO A 169 9.12 -12.00 -1.81
C PRO A 169 9.29 -11.81 -3.32
N TYR A 170 8.19 -11.56 -4.04
CA TYR A 170 8.23 -11.24 -5.46
C TYR A 170 7.11 -10.29 -5.86
N LEU A 171 7.43 -9.41 -6.81
CA LEU A 171 6.51 -8.56 -7.57
C LEU A 171 6.83 -8.77 -9.05
N ASN A 172 5.90 -9.39 -9.77
CA ASN A 172 5.95 -9.54 -11.21
C ASN A 172 5.56 -8.22 -11.86
N ILE A 173 6.33 -7.85 -12.87
CA ILE A 173 6.16 -6.62 -13.61
C ILE A 173 5.53 -6.94 -14.96
N ASP A 174 4.40 -6.30 -15.24
CA ASP A 174 3.76 -6.38 -16.54
C ASP A 174 4.64 -5.83 -17.66
N GLU A 175 4.51 -6.40 -18.87
CA GLU A 175 5.29 -6.01 -20.05
C GLU A 175 5.25 -4.50 -20.33
N LEU A 176 4.12 -3.84 -20.13
CA LEU A 176 3.99 -2.38 -20.35
C LEU A 176 4.80 -1.59 -19.33
N SER A 177 4.97 -2.12 -18.11
CA SER A 177 5.65 -1.46 -17.00
C SER A 177 7.17 -1.72 -16.97
N LYS A 178 7.65 -2.71 -17.73
CA LYS A 178 9.08 -3.03 -17.84
C LYS A 178 9.90 -1.85 -18.37
N GLY A 179 9.39 -1.11 -19.35
CA GLY A 179 10.08 0.05 -19.93
C GLY A 179 10.39 1.13 -18.89
N THR A 180 9.37 1.54 -18.15
CA THR A 180 9.46 2.56 -17.09
C THR A 180 10.44 2.14 -15.98
N LEU A 181 10.44 0.87 -15.58
CA LEU A 181 11.38 0.38 -14.59
C LEU A 181 12.82 0.30 -15.10
N ALA A 182 13.05 0.04 -16.38
CA ALA A 182 14.41 -0.02 -16.95
C ALA A 182 15.17 1.29 -16.75
N GLU A 183 14.49 2.45 -16.92
CA GLU A 183 15.10 3.78 -16.78
C GLU A 183 15.60 4.08 -15.35
N ALA A 184 15.01 3.44 -14.35
CA ALA A 184 15.39 3.63 -12.94
C ALA A 184 16.75 2.99 -12.60
N PHE A 185 17.18 1.99 -13.38
CA PHE A 185 18.41 1.24 -13.12
C PHE A 185 19.54 1.69 -14.05
N PRO A 186 20.75 1.96 -13.51
CA PRO A 186 21.86 2.47 -14.29
C PRO A 186 22.58 1.33 -15.03
N VAL A 187 21.88 0.49 -15.79
CA VAL A 187 22.47 -0.71 -16.42
C VAL A 187 23.66 -0.34 -17.31
N SER A 188 23.58 0.79 -18.02
CA SER A 188 24.66 1.32 -18.87
C SER A 188 25.90 1.82 -18.10
N GLU A 189 25.80 2.00 -16.78
CA GLU A 189 26.91 2.44 -15.93
C GLU A 189 27.50 1.27 -15.14
N ILE A 190 26.84 0.11 -15.15
CA ILE A 190 27.26 -1.10 -14.46
C ILE A 190 28.13 -1.91 -15.43
N GLU A 191 29.44 -1.70 -15.30
CA GLU A 191 30.56 -2.42 -15.93
C GLU A 191 30.97 -1.96 -17.34
N GLY A 192 32.30 -1.87 -17.54
CA GLY A 192 32.99 -1.39 -18.74
C GLY A 192 32.89 -2.31 -19.96
N VAL A 193 31.68 -2.80 -20.22
CA VAL A 193 31.30 -3.54 -21.41
C VAL A 193 30.24 -2.71 -22.12
N ASP A 194 30.48 -2.42 -23.40
CA ASP A 194 29.57 -1.63 -24.23
C ASP A 194 28.31 -2.46 -24.54
N TYR A 195 27.41 -2.55 -23.56
CA TYR A 195 26.10 -3.15 -23.73
C TYR A 195 25.12 -2.19 -24.45
N SER A 196 25.58 -1.13 -25.13
CA SER A 196 24.67 -0.11 -25.70
C SER A 196 23.65 -0.67 -26.71
N GLU A 197 23.99 -1.73 -27.44
CA GLU A 197 23.07 -2.43 -28.34
C GLU A 197 22.13 -3.41 -27.61
N GLU A 198 22.63 -4.09 -26.58
CA GLU A 198 21.84 -5.06 -25.80
C GLU A 198 20.89 -4.35 -24.84
N ILE A 199 21.30 -3.24 -24.21
CA ILE A 199 20.49 -2.39 -23.33
C ILE A 199 19.29 -1.81 -24.07
N LYS A 200 19.41 -1.47 -25.36
CA LYS A 200 18.26 -1.06 -26.18
C LYS A 200 17.22 -2.18 -26.36
N LYS A 201 17.62 -3.44 -26.19
CA LYS A 201 16.74 -4.63 -26.26
C LYS A 201 16.28 -5.10 -24.88
N ILE A 202 16.88 -4.63 -23.79
CA ILE A 202 16.48 -4.96 -22.42
C ILE A 202 15.14 -4.26 -22.14
N LYS A 203 14.06 -5.02 -22.28
CA LYS A 203 12.83 -4.75 -21.53
C LYS A 203 13.22 -4.83 -20.06
N GLY A 204 12.81 -3.86 -19.24
CA GLY A 204 13.18 -3.84 -17.83
C GLY A 204 12.78 -5.09 -17.06
N PRO A 205 13.01 -5.11 -15.74
CA PRO A 205 13.01 -6.37 -15.02
C PRO A 205 11.63 -6.99 -14.96
N ASP A 206 11.55 -8.29 -15.26
CA ASP A 206 10.28 -9.04 -15.21
C ASP A 206 9.78 -9.25 -13.77
N VAL A 207 10.71 -9.32 -12.81
CA VAL A 207 10.41 -9.64 -11.42
C VAL A 207 11.34 -8.85 -10.50
N LEU A 208 10.75 -8.16 -9.52
CA LEU A 208 11.45 -7.68 -8.34
C LEU A 208 11.32 -8.73 -7.24
N LYS A 209 12.42 -9.06 -6.57
CA LYS A 209 12.50 -10.08 -5.53
C LYS A 209 12.95 -9.51 -4.20
N ASP A 210 12.59 -10.17 -3.11
CA ASP A 210 13.02 -9.86 -1.75
C ASP A 210 12.84 -8.37 -1.40
N ILE A 211 11.69 -7.78 -1.75
CA ILE A 211 11.38 -6.40 -1.40
C ILE A 211 11.16 -6.37 0.11
N ASN A 212 12.07 -5.72 0.82
CA ASN A 212 12.02 -5.58 2.26
C ASN A 212 12.14 -4.11 2.60
N PHE A 213 11.13 -3.57 3.28
CA PHE A 213 11.12 -2.21 3.81
C PHE A 213 11.00 -2.29 5.32
N MET A 214 11.98 -1.75 6.03
CA MET A 214 12.02 -1.74 7.49
C MET A 214 12.13 -0.31 7.98
N VAL A 215 11.37 0.05 9.00
CA VAL A 215 11.44 1.32 9.70
C VAL A 215 11.78 1.06 11.16
N TYR A 216 12.77 1.78 11.68
CA TYR A 216 13.13 1.80 13.09
C TYR A 216 13.38 3.24 13.52
N LYS A 217 12.57 3.74 14.45
CA LYS A 217 12.66 5.12 15.00
C LYS A 217 12.76 6.18 13.88
N ASN A 218 11.77 6.18 12.99
CA ASN A 218 11.67 7.08 11.82
C ASN A 218 12.81 6.95 10.78
N ARG A 219 13.75 6.01 10.92
CA ARG A 219 14.72 5.70 9.87
C ARG A 219 14.28 4.47 9.12
N TYR A 220 14.33 4.53 7.80
CA TYR A 220 13.96 3.38 6.97
C TYR A 220 15.15 2.82 6.22
N THR A 221 15.06 1.53 5.93
CA THR A 221 15.86 0.82 4.95
C THR A 221 14.92 0.11 3.98
N LEU A 222 15.17 0.26 2.68
CA LEU A 222 14.50 -0.49 1.63
C LEU A 222 15.56 -1.29 0.89
N SER A 223 15.30 -2.56 0.67
CA SER A 223 16.12 -3.37 -0.24
C SER A 223 15.24 -4.19 -1.14
N LEU A 224 15.63 -4.28 -2.41
CA LEU A 224 15.03 -5.19 -3.36
C LEU A 224 16.12 -5.73 -4.29
N LYS A 225 15.88 -6.93 -4.81
CA LYS A 225 16.71 -7.56 -5.83
C LYS A 225 15.95 -7.54 -7.15
N THR A 226 16.68 -7.42 -8.23
CA THR A 226 16.12 -7.50 -9.57
C THR A 226 17.11 -8.21 -10.48
N LYS A 227 16.61 -8.95 -11.45
CA LYS A 227 17.42 -9.65 -12.44
C LYS A 227 17.12 -9.05 -13.80
N PHE A 228 18.11 -8.37 -14.36
CA PHE A 228 18.17 -8.04 -15.78
C PHE A 228 19.06 -9.09 -16.45
N ILE A 229 20.20 -8.69 -17.02
CA ILE A 229 21.29 -9.59 -17.42
C ILE A 229 22.09 -10.03 -16.19
N VAL A 230 22.30 -9.12 -15.23
CA VAL A 230 22.97 -9.35 -13.95
C VAL A 230 21.99 -9.22 -12.78
N ASN A 231 22.33 -9.86 -11.66
CA ASN A 231 21.58 -9.72 -10.41
C ASN A 231 21.94 -8.39 -9.74
N LEU A 232 21.01 -7.43 -9.77
CA LEU A 232 21.18 -6.12 -9.15
C LEU A 232 20.46 -6.08 -7.81
N LYS A 233 21.09 -5.45 -6.81
CA LYS A 233 20.47 -5.18 -5.51
C LYS A 233 20.39 -3.69 -5.30
N LEU A 234 19.16 -3.16 -5.28
CA LEU A 234 18.89 -1.79 -4.85
C LEU A 234 18.83 -1.76 -3.33
N LYS A 235 19.53 -0.80 -2.73
CA LYS A 235 19.42 -0.46 -1.30
C LYS A 235 19.13 1.03 -1.17
N MET A 236 18.09 1.39 -0.44
CA MET A 236 17.78 2.77 -0.07
C MET A 236 17.73 2.91 1.44
N GLU A 237 18.18 4.06 1.92
CA GLU A 237 18.18 4.42 3.34
C GLU A 237 17.72 5.86 3.48
N GLY A 238 17.03 6.17 4.58
CA GLY A 238 16.55 7.51 4.80
C GLY A 238 15.72 7.67 6.06
N LYS A 239 14.85 8.69 6.05
CA LYS A 239 13.91 8.98 7.12
C LYS A 239 12.48 8.92 6.60
N ALA A 240 11.56 8.43 7.42
CA ALA A 240 10.13 8.40 7.15
C ALA A 240 9.42 9.05 8.34
N GLU A 241 8.64 10.09 8.07
CA GLU A 241 7.94 10.87 9.09
C GLU A 241 6.48 11.04 8.67
N TYR A 242 5.57 10.82 9.62
CA TYR A 242 4.17 11.20 9.47
C TYR A 242 3.95 12.56 10.14
N GLN A 243 3.36 13.50 9.40
CA GLN A 243 3.03 14.85 9.86
C GLN A 243 1.51 14.97 10.00
N PRO A 244 0.95 14.77 11.20
CA PRO A 244 -0.51 14.69 11.40
C PRO A 244 -1.24 15.98 11.04
N GLU A 245 -0.64 17.14 11.36
CA GLU A 245 -1.24 18.47 11.12
C GLU A 245 -1.49 18.74 9.63
N GLN A 246 -0.63 18.19 8.77
CA GLN A 246 -0.71 18.33 7.33
C GLN A 246 -1.25 17.07 6.66
N ASN A 247 -1.54 16.05 7.46
CA ASN A 247 -1.90 14.71 7.05
C ASN A 247 -1.05 14.25 5.85
N ARG A 248 0.26 14.08 6.06
CA ARG A 248 1.18 13.65 4.99
C ARG A 248 2.31 12.81 5.54
N VAL A 249 2.88 11.97 4.68
CA VAL A 249 4.08 11.20 4.94
C VAL A 249 5.23 11.80 4.13
N ILE A 250 6.35 12.06 4.79
CA ILE A 250 7.59 12.51 4.16
C ILE A 250 8.60 11.38 4.23
N ILE A 251 9.08 10.94 3.08
CA ILE A 251 10.16 9.97 2.94
C ILE A 251 11.38 10.70 2.37
N SER A 252 12.34 11.02 3.24
CA SER A 252 13.61 11.63 2.85
C SER A 252 14.60 10.55 2.42
N VAL A 253 15.00 10.54 1.16
CA VAL A 253 15.96 9.59 0.60
C VAL A 253 17.38 10.10 0.84
N GLU A 254 18.06 9.60 1.87
CA GLU A 254 19.44 9.98 2.18
C GLU A 254 20.42 9.26 1.24
N LYS A 255 20.20 7.96 0.99
CA LYS A 255 21.02 7.13 0.10
C LYS A 255 20.14 6.22 -0.74
N ALA A 256 20.54 6.01 -1.98
CA ALA A 256 20.02 4.94 -2.83
C ALA A 256 21.15 4.43 -3.73
N LYS A 257 21.43 3.13 -3.69
CA LYS A 257 22.55 2.53 -4.40
C LYS A 257 22.18 1.21 -5.08
N VAL A 258 22.79 0.98 -6.24
CA VAL A 258 22.86 -0.32 -6.91
C VAL A 258 24.33 -0.72 -6.95
N GLY A 259 24.70 -1.73 -6.16
CA GLY A 259 26.11 -2.01 -5.88
C GLY A 259 26.79 -0.81 -5.21
N TRP A 260 27.75 -0.20 -5.92
CA TRP A 260 28.51 0.97 -5.48
C TRP A 260 28.04 2.29 -6.12
N PHE A 261 27.19 2.21 -7.16
CA PHE A 261 26.68 3.37 -7.89
C PHE A 261 25.52 4.02 -7.14
N SER A 262 25.55 5.35 -7.07
CA SER A 262 24.44 6.13 -6.52
C SER A 262 23.33 6.29 -7.54
N VAL A 263 22.14 5.79 -7.23
CA VAL A 263 20.95 5.88 -8.10
C VAL A 263 19.87 6.81 -7.55
N ARG A 264 20.17 7.54 -6.46
CA ARG A 264 19.21 8.40 -5.76
C ARG A 264 18.47 9.36 -6.68
N LYS A 265 19.19 10.07 -7.55
CA LYS A 265 18.57 11.02 -8.48
C LYS A 265 17.69 10.32 -9.52
N LYS A 266 18.10 9.15 -10.03
CA LYS A 266 17.35 8.37 -11.02
C LYS A 266 16.04 7.86 -10.44
N VAL A 267 16.10 7.21 -9.28
CA VAL A 267 14.90 6.71 -8.57
C VAL A 267 13.90 7.83 -8.29
N LEU A 268 14.35 8.98 -7.78
CA LEU A 268 13.46 10.11 -7.50
C LEU A 268 12.84 10.70 -8.77
N LYS A 269 13.60 10.77 -9.87
CA LYS A 269 13.10 11.23 -11.17
C LYS A 269 12.03 10.28 -11.72
N GLU A 270 12.22 8.97 -11.60
CA GLU A 270 11.22 8.00 -12.07
C GLU A 270 9.94 8.01 -11.20
N ILE A 271 10.06 8.16 -9.88
CA ILE A 271 8.89 8.36 -9.00
C ILE A 271 8.12 9.62 -9.41
N GLN A 272 8.83 10.70 -9.75
CA GLN A 272 8.21 11.94 -10.22
C GLN A 272 7.51 11.76 -11.57
N LYS A 273 8.14 11.06 -12.51
CA LYS A 273 7.59 10.77 -13.85
C LYS A 273 6.36 9.86 -13.80
N ALA A 274 6.30 8.93 -12.83
CA ALA A 274 5.18 8.01 -12.67
C ALA A 274 3.84 8.74 -12.42
N GLY A 275 3.85 10.04 -12.12
CA GLY A 275 2.64 10.87 -12.13
C GLY A 275 1.58 10.45 -11.11
N ILE A 276 1.98 9.77 -10.03
CA ILE A 276 1.05 9.23 -9.04
C ILE A 276 0.31 10.40 -8.36
N LYS A 277 -1.02 10.40 -8.46
CA LYS A 277 -1.95 11.51 -8.14
C LYS A 277 -1.74 12.20 -6.78
N ASN A 278 -1.10 11.53 -5.81
CA ASN A 278 -0.85 12.05 -4.45
C ASN A 278 0.61 11.97 -3.99
N VAL A 279 1.54 11.68 -4.91
CA VAL A 279 2.97 11.63 -4.62
C VAL A 279 3.65 12.82 -5.29
N GLN A 280 4.42 13.55 -4.51
CA GLN A 280 5.23 14.67 -4.99
C GLN A 280 6.68 14.41 -4.65
N VAL A 281 7.58 14.84 -5.52
CA VAL A 281 9.03 14.75 -5.29
C VAL A 281 9.61 16.15 -5.22
N PHE A 282 10.16 16.51 -4.06
CA PHE A 282 10.83 17.79 -3.82
C PHE A 282 12.25 17.57 -3.29
N GLY A 283 13.24 17.85 -4.14
CA GLY A 283 14.64 17.61 -3.81
C GLY A 283 14.90 16.13 -3.56
N TYR A 284 15.19 15.77 -2.30
CA TYR A 284 15.39 14.38 -1.88
C TYR A 284 14.22 13.81 -1.07
N ASN A 285 13.09 14.51 -1.04
CA ASN A 285 11.90 14.10 -0.31
C ASN A 285 10.83 13.60 -1.28
N ILE A 286 10.27 12.44 -0.95
CA ILE A 286 9.01 11.95 -1.51
C ILE A 286 7.94 12.33 -0.50
N ILE A 287 6.97 13.12 -0.93
CA ILE A 287 5.84 13.55 -0.10
C ILE A 287 4.62 12.78 -0.59
N ILE A 288 4.08 11.95 0.29
CA ILE A 288 2.82 11.24 0.06
C ILE A 288 1.77 12.01 0.84
N ASN A 289 0.89 12.70 0.13
CA ASN A 289 -0.21 13.35 0.81
C ASN A 289 -1.16 12.26 1.31
N LEU A 290 -1.32 12.26 2.64
CA LEU A 290 -2.39 11.64 3.42
C LEU A 290 -3.65 12.13 2.80
#